data_AF-A0A524P3J3-F1
#
_entry.id   AF-A0A524P3J3-F1
#
_cell.length_a   1.000
_cell.length_b   1.000
_cell.length_c   1.000
_cell.angle_alpha   90.00
_cell.angle_beta   90.00
_cell.angle_gamma   90.00
#
_symmetry.space_group_name_H-M   'P 1'
#
loop_
_entity.id
_entity.type
_entity.pdbx_description
1 polymer ?
#
loop_
_entity_poly.entity_id
_entity_poly.type
_entity_poly.pdbx_seq_one_letter_code
_entity_poly.pdbx_strand_id
1 'polypeptide(L)'
;GILLEKTADGCVVKNNRIEHASQSGIEIRGTNHVIENNEIWDTIQYPSEWINPPNYLDADGIRFFGSGHIISGNYIHDIDYKLPENPNPHIDCFQTWGDISKGTAHDIVFDGNTCILPDSSGGGASTKGFQIGDAYNLNIINNIVHAKLMVIINSTNIQTHDITFLHNTFVGYPEDQFSWGIDIQSTNFVTTNIRIQNNIFAYQENGVGSIKVRNTATILQAGYNCVFRATGSPSRSADVGDVWNKDPLFANYSINDFHLQANSPCIDAGSDVGIKVDHDGGVRLLGAGYDIGAYESR
;
A
#
# COMPACT_ATOMS: atom_id res chain seq x y z
N GLY A 1 15.39 1.05 13.13
CA GLY A 1 14.84 2.37 13.47
C GLY A 1 14.16 2.29 14.83
N ILE A 2 12.86 2.57 14.90
CA ILE A 2 12.07 2.46 16.13
C ILE A 2 11.46 1.04 16.21
N LEU A 3 11.52 0.42 17.39
CA LEU A 3 10.87 -0.86 17.67
C LEU A 3 9.88 -0.68 18.82
N LEU A 4 8.63 -1.06 18.59
CA LEU A 4 7.64 -1.27 19.64
C LEU A 4 7.56 -2.76 19.94
N GLU A 5 7.85 -3.14 21.18
CA GLU A 5 7.88 -4.55 21.58
C GLU A 5 6.50 -5.14 21.73
N LYS A 6 6.38 -6.47 21.64
CA LYS A 6 5.08 -7.17 21.66
C LYS A 6 4.27 -6.93 22.94
N THR A 7 4.91 -6.57 24.04
CA THR A 7 4.25 -6.25 25.32
C THR A 7 3.83 -4.78 25.44
N ALA A 8 4.17 -3.95 24.45
CA ALA A 8 3.82 -2.55 24.44
C ALA A 8 2.32 -2.37 24.15
N ASP A 9 1.73 -1.34 24.75
CA ASP A 9 0.35 -0.94 24.51
C ASP A 9 0.25 0.59 24.51
N GLY A 10 -0.56 1.16 23.62
CA GLY A 10 -0.92 2.58 23.67
C GLY A 10 0.21 3.57 23.35
N CYS A 11 1.36 3.10 22.84
CA CYS A 11 2.46 3.99 22.45
C CYS A 11 2.09 4.92 21.29
N VAL A 12 2.69 6.12 21.30
CA VAL A 12 2.56 7.13 20.25
C VAL A 12 3.93 7.40 19.65
N VAL A 13 4.09 7.17 18.34
CA VAL A 13 5.29 7.48 17.56
C VAL A 13 4.89 8.48 16.49
N LYS A 14 5.18 9.76 16.74
CA LYS A 14 4.68 10.85 15.90
C LYS A 14 5.75 11.88 15.54
N ASN A 15 5.70 12.39 14.30
CA ASN A 15 6.55 13.48 13.79
C ASN A 15 8.05 13.19 13.85
N ASN A 16 8.46 11.94 13.65
CA ASN A 16 9.88 11.57 13.59
C ASN A 16 10.40 11.61 12.16
N ARG A 17 11.71 11.82 12.02
CA ARG A 17 12.46 11.63 10.77
C ARG A 17 13.42 10.47 10.98
N ILE A 18 13.28 9.41 10.20
CA ILE A 18 13.98 8.13 10.38
C ILE A 18 14.70 7.79 9.08
N GLU A 19 16.00 8.02 9.08
CA GLU A 19 16.88 7.80 7.95
C GLU A 19 17.81 6.62 8.23
N HIS A 20 18.16 5.86 7.19
CA HIS A 20 19.25 4.88 7.26
C HIS A 20 19.09 3.80 8.34
N ALA A 21 17.83 3.50 8.69
CA ALA A 21 17.52 2.50 9.69
C ALA A 21 17.76 1.09 9.13
N SER A 22 18.42 0.24 9.91
CA SER A 22 18.61 -1.17 9.55
C SER A 22 17.28 -1.92 9.55
N GLN A 23 17.05 -2.67 8.48
CA GLN A 23 15.93 -3.54 8.16
C GLN A 23 14.55 -2.90 8.02
N SER A 24 14.22 -1.98 8.92
CA SER A 24 12.99 -1.19 8.82
C SER A 24 13.12 0.15 9.55
N GLY A 25 12.39 1.14 9.06
CA GLY A 25 12.23 2.43 9.74
C GLY A 25 11.52 2.27 11.09
N ILE A 26 10.35 1.64 11.08
CA ILE A 26 9.57 1.34 12.29
C ILE A 26 9.11 -0.12 12.25
N GLU A 27 9.37 -0.88 13.32
CA GLU A 27 8.72 -2.17 13.54
C GLU A 27 7.73 -2.04 14.71
N ILE A 28 6.46 -2.26 14.41
CA ILE A 28 5.33 -2.14 15.33
C ILE A 28 4.93 -3.55 15.77
N ARG A 29 4.84 -3.76 17.08
CA ARG A 29 4.24 -4.95 17.71
C ARG A 29 3.44 -4.48 18.91
N GLY A 30 2.60 -5.34 19.49
CA GLY A 30 1.81 -5.00 20.67
C GLY A 30 0.40 -4.53 20.31
N THR A 31 -0.16 -3.58 21.05
CA THR A 31 -1.56 -3.16 20.87
C THR A 31 -1.78 -1.65 20.91
N ASN A 32 -2.79 -1.18 20.18
CA ASN A 32 -3.37 0.18 20.29
C ASN A 32 -2.38 1.35 20.08
N HIS A 33 -1.39 1.18 19.20
CA HIS A 33 -0.41 2.22 18.89
C HIS A 33 -0.92 3.27 17.90
N VAL A 34 -0.41 4.49 18.03
CA VAL A 34 -0.58 5.58 17.06
C VAL A 34 0.76 5.88 16.42
N ILE A 35 0.86 5.65 15.11
CA ILE A 35 2.07 5.86 14.30
C ILE A 35 1.74 6.90 13.25
N GLU A 36 2.11 8.14 13.52
CA GLU A 36 1.54 9.28 12.79
C GLU A 36 2.61 10.25 12.25
N ASN A 37 2.48 10.68 10.99
CA ASN A 37 3.30 11.75 10.40
C ASN A 37 4.82 11.52 10.56
N ASN A 38 5.28 10.28 10.50
CA ASN A 38 6.72 9.99 10.47
C ASN A 38 7.22 9.98 9.02
N GLU A 39 8.42 10.50 8.81
CA GLU A 39 9.14 10.45 7.55
C GLU A 39 10.21 9.35 7.64
N ILE A 40 10.22 8.42 6.68
CA ILE A 40 11.11 7.26 6.65
C ILE A 40 11.76 7.14 5.27
N TRP A 41 13.09 7.08 5.22
CA TRP A 41 13.81 6.93 3.96
C TRP A 41 15.17 6.23 4.14
N ASP A 42 15.75 5.79 3.02
CA ASP A 42 17.07 5.16 2.94
C ASP A 42 17.27 3.97 3.90
N THR A 43 16.22 3.20 4.23
CA THR A 43 16.40 2.02 5.09
C THR A 43 17.32 1.00 4.43
N ILE A 44 18.09 0.26 5.25
CA ILE A 44 19.19 -0.58 4.76
C ILE A 44 19.10 -2.04 5.18
N GLN A 45 19.45 -2.95 4.26
CA GLN A 45 19.52 -4.38 4.48
C GLN A 45 20.72 -4.74 5.37
N TYR A 46 21.91 -4.24 5.01
CA TYR A 46 23.19 -4.58 5.64
C TYR A 46 23.95 -3.34 6.11
N PRO A 47 23.86 -2.98 7.39
CA PRO A 47 24.80 -2.05 8.02
C PRO A 47 26.24 -2.50 7.81
N SER A 48 27.10 -1.58 7.37
CA SER A 48 28.49 -1.86 6.98
C SER A 48 29.36 -2.46 8.10
N GLU A 49 28.98 -2.25 9.36
CA GLU A 49 29.70 -2.78 10.54
C GLU A 49 29.17 -4.14 11.02
N TRP A 50 28.07 -4.67 10.46
CA TRP A 50 27.50 -5.93 10.90
C TRP A 50 28.30 -7.13 10.35
N ILE A 51 29.02 -7.80 11.25
CA ILE A 51 29.78 -9.01 10.93
C ILE A 51 28.82 -10.22 10.84
N ASN A 52 28.85 -10.94 9.70
CA ASN A 52 28.06 -12.14 9.41
C ASN A 52 26.54 -11.95 9.54
N PRO A 53 25.93 -10.99 8.83
CA PRO A 53 24.49 -10.81 8.88
C PRO A 53 23.77 -11.99 8.17
N PRO A 54 22.54 -12.32 8.56
CA PRO A 54 21.74 -13.31 7.86
C PRO A 54 21.46 -12.91 6.41
N ASN A 55 21.27 -13.89 5.51
CA ASN A 55 21.07 -13.64 4.08
C ASN A 55 19.62 -13.33 3.66
N TYR A 56 18.70 -13.16 4.61
CA TYR A 56 17.26 -13.00 4.40
C TYR A 56 16.71 -11.66 4.89
N LEU A 57 17.59 -10.68 5.14
CA LEU A 57 17.17 -9.36 5.59
C LEU A 57 16.56 -8.57 4.43
N ASP A 58 15.67 -7.66 4.76
CA ASP A 58 15.01 -6.73 3.83
C ASP A 58 15.28 -5.29 4.28
N ALA A 59 14.75 -4.30 3.55
CA ALA A 59 14.91 -2.87 3.82
C ALA A 59 13.55 -2.18 3.70
N ASP A 60 12.71 -2.35 4.71
CA ASP A 60 11.30 -1.94 4.68
C ASP A 60 11.10 -0.54 5.25
N GLY A 61 9.95 0.07 4.98
CA GLY A 61 9.52 1.29 5.65
C GLY A 61 8.99 0.98 7.06
N ILE A 62 7.79 0.40 7.12
CA ILE A 62 7.10 0.04 8.36
C ILE A 62 6.72 -1.45 8.34
N ARG A 63 7.20 -2.19 9.34
CA ARG A 63 6.71 -3.53 9.64
C ARG A 63 5.64 -3.46 10.71
N PHE A 64 4.50 -4.11 10.51
CA PHE A 64 3.35 -3.98 11.42
C PHE A 64 2.83 -5.34 11.89
N PHE A 65 2.73 -5.51 13.21
CA PHE A 65 2.27 -6.70 13.89
C PHE A 65 1.41 -6.31 15.09
N GLY A 66 0.61 -7.24 15.61
CA GLY A 66 -0.29 -6.94 16.72
C GLY A 66 -1.56 -6.23 16.25
N SER A 67 -2.21 -5.45 17.11
CA SER A 67 -3.58 -5.02 16.80
C SER A 67 -4.03 -3.67 17.32
N GLY A 68 -5.11 -3.15 16.72
CA GLY A 68 -5.74 -1.90 17.14
C GLY A 68 -4.97 -0.64 16.75
N HIS A 69 -4.03 -0.73 15.80
CA HIS A 69 -3.14 0.38 15.47
C HIS A 69 -3.80 1.39 14.53
N ILE A 70 -3.41 2.65 14.69
CA ILE A 70 -3.67 3.73 13.75
C ILE A 70 -2.33 4.14 13.14
N ILE A 71 -2.20 3.96 11.84
CA ILE A 71 -0.98 4.26 11.08
C ILE A 71 -1.38 5.31 10.04
N SER A 72 -1.08 6.58 10.27
CA SER A 72 -1.66 7.66 9.46
C SER A 72 -0.68 8.77 9.09
N GLY A 73 -0.82 9.31 7.88
CA GLY A 73 0.00 10.47 7.45
C GLY A 73 1.51 10.22 7.35
N ASN A 74 1.97 8.97 7.45
CA ASN A 74 3.41 8.67 7.36
C ASN A 74 3.87 8.80 5.91
N TYR A 75 5.11 9.27 5.72
CA TYR A 75 5.75 9.41 4.42
C TYR A 75 6.95 8.47 4.32
N ILE A 76 6.89 7.51 3.40
CA ILE A 76 7.94 6.53 3.15
C ILE A 76 8.45 6.73 1.73
N HIS A 77 9.73 7.02 1.56
CA HIS A 77 10.29 7.34 0.26
C HIS A 77 11.76 6.97 0.10
N ASP A 78 12.23 6.96 -1.15
CA ASP A 78 13.65 6.87 -1.51
C ASP A 78 14.43 5.69 -0.90
N ILE A 79 13.76 4.57 -0.61
CA ILE A 79 14.46 3.32 -0.26
C ILE A 79 14.84 2.63 -1.57
N ASP A 80 16.15 2.57 -1.88
CA ASP A 80 16.66 2.18 -3.21
C ASP A 80 17.70 1.03 -3.12
N TYR A 81 17.77 0.23 -4.18
CA TYR A 81 18.79 -0.78 -4.47
C TYR A 81 20.16 -0.19 -4.86
N LYS A 82 20.23 1.12 -5.13
CA LYS A 82 21.50 1.79 -5.48
C LYS A 82 22.48 1.89 -4.30
N LEU A 83 22.00 1.71 -3.06
CA LEU A 83 22.86 1.68 -1.88
C LEU A 83 23.64 0.35 -1.85
N PRO A 84 24.98 0.36 -1.65
CA PRO A 84 25.76 -0.85 -1.44
C PRO A 84 25.23 -1.73 -0.29
N GLU A 85 24.59 -1.11 0.70
CA GLU A 85 23.93 -1.72 1.84
C GLU A 85 22.61 -2.43 1.47
N ASN A 86 22.08 -2.21 0.26
CA ASN A 86 20.86 -2.81 -0.29
C ASN A 86 21.15 -3.65 -1.55
N PRO A 87 22.02 -4.68 -1.48
CA PRO A 87 22.37 -5.47 -2.65
C PRO A 87 21.18 -6.22 -3.26
N ASN A 88 20.23 -6.69 -2.43
CA ASN A 88 19.07 -7.45 -2.89
C ASN A 88 17.90 -7.55 -1.87
N PRO A 89 17.55 -6.50 -1.10
CA PRO A 89 16.43 -6.58 -0.19
C PRO A 89 15.10 -6.72 -0.96
N HIS A 90 14.04 -7.24 -0.33
CA HIS A 90 12.72 -6.68 -0.64
C HIS A 90 12.58 -5.32 0.04
N ILE A 91 11.85 -4.42 -0.59
CA ILE A 91 11.59 -3.08 -0.08
C ILE A 91 10.08 -2.89 -0.03
N ASP A 92 9.49 -3.11 1.14
CA ASP A 92 8.07 -2.93 1.34
C ASP A 92 7.80 -1.67 2.17
N CYS A 93 6.94 -0.75 1.69
CA CYS A 93 6.52 0.39 2.50
C CYS A 93 5.81 -0.08 3.77
N PHE A 94 4.92 -1.07 3.64
CA PHE A 94 4.21 -1.68 4.75
C PHE A 94 4.26 -3.20 4.64
N GLN A 95 4.77 -3.88 5.68
CA GLN A 95 4.90 -5.34 5.66
C GLN A 95 4.40 -6.01 6.95
N THR A 96 3.61 -7.07 6.78
CA THR A 96 3.30 -8.06 7.83
C THR A 96 3.37 -9.49 7.28
N TRP A 97 3.60 -10.44 8.17
CA TRP A 97 3.53 -11.88 7.89
C TRP A 97 3.13 -12.66 9.14
N GLY A 98 2.90 -13.97 8.98
CA GLY A 98 2.53 -14.85 10.09
C GLY A 98 3.72 -15.14 11.00
N ASP A 99 3.88 -14.35 12.05
CA ASP A 99 4.85 -14.58 13.11
C ASP A 99 4.21 -14.41 14.48
N ILE A 100 3.90 -15.54 15.12
CA ILE A 100 3.27 -15.56 16.45
C ILE A 100 4.15 -14.89 17.51
N SER A 101 5.47 -14.83 17.32
CA SER A 101 6.38 -14.15 18.26
C SER A 101 6.24 -12.64 18.22
N LYS A 102 5.73 -12.07 17.12
CA LYS A 102 5.48 -10.63 16.94
C LYS A 102 4.01 -10.26 17.14
N GLY A 103 3.11 -11.22 16.90
CA GLY A 103 1.66 -11.04 17.02
C GLY A 103 1.02 -10.89 15.64
N THR A 104 -0.14 -11.53 15.44
CA THR A 104 -0.89 -11.40 14.18
C THR A 104 -1.35 -9.96 13.99
N ALA A 105 -1.17 -9.42 12.79
CA ALA A 105 -1.67 -8.09 12.42
C ALA A 105 -3.19 -8.11 12.25
N HIS A 106 -3.93 -7.36 13.07
CA HIS A 106 -5.37 -7.20 12.87
C HIS A 106 -5.99 -5.94 13.49
N ASP A 107 -7.18 -5.54 13.01
CA ASP A 107 -7.90 -4.36 13.48
C ASP A 107 -7.05 -3.07 13.34
N ILE A 108 -6.43 -2.87 12.17
CA ILE A 108 -5.51 -1.74 11.92
C ILE A 108 -6.07 -0.82 10.84
N VAL A 109 -5.92 0.48 11.05
CA VAL A 109 -6.26 1.52 10.07
C VAL A 109 -4.99 2.16 9.52
N PHE A 110 -4.89 2.19 8.20
CA PHE A 110 -3.90 2.94 7.43
C PHE A 110 -4.62 4.09 6.72
N ASP A 111 -4.46 5.32 7.19
CA ASP A 111 -5.18 6.48 6.63
C ASP A 111 -4.23 7.59 6.19
N GLY A 112 -4.32 8.00 4.93
CA GLY A 112 -3.58 9.17 4.43
C GLY A 112 -2.06 9.01 4.40
N ASN A 113 -1.52 7.79 4.37
CA ASN A 113 -0.07 7.60 4.24
C ASN A 113 0.38 7.78 2.78
N THR A 114 1.62 8.20 2.59
CA THR A 114 2.26 8.36 1.28
C THR A 114 3.48 7.46 1.19
N CYS A 115 3.52 6.60 0.18
CA CYS A 115 4.62 5.70 -0.13
C CYS A 115 5.10 5.97 -1.56
N ILE A 116 6.34 6.40 -1.73
CA ILE A 116 6.95 6.70 -3.04
C ILE A 116 8.30 5.98 -3.13
N LEU A 117 8.29 4.74 -3.62
CA LEU A 117 9.50 3.93 -3.77
C LEU A 117 10.05 4.06 -5.18
N PRO A 118 11.34 4.33 -5.40
CA PRO A 118 11.93 4.44 -6.75
C PRO A 118 11.68 3.22 -7.63
N ASP A 119 11.67 3.44 -8.95
CA ASP A 119 11.75 2.33 -9.89
C ASP A 119 13.08 1.58 -9.71
N SER A 120 12.98 0.28 -9.46
CA SER A 120 14.11 -0.59 -9.19
C SER A 120 14.53 -1.39 -10.43
N SER A 121 15.76 -1.86 -10.48
CA SER A 121 16.15 -2.87 -11.47
C SER A 121 15.70 -4.29 -11.09
N GLY A 122 15.14 -4.46 -9.89
CA GLY A 122 14.61 -5.73 -9.41
C GLY A 122 13.31 -6.14 -10.12
N GLY A 123 12.99 -7.44 -10.09
CA GLY A 123 11.75 -7.95 -10.66
C GLY A 123 10.49 -7.41 -9.95
N GLY A 124 9.29 -7.72 -10.42
CA GLY A 124 8.05 -7.08 -9.92
C GLY A 124 7.71 -7.28 -8.44
N ALA A 125 8.38 -8.18 -7.74
CA ALA A 125 8.22 -8.34 -6.29
C ALA A 125 9.29 -7.60 -5.47
N SER A 126 10.16 -6.82 -6.10
CA SER A 126 11.29 -6.13 -5.46
C SER A 126 10.84 -5.00 -4.53
N THR A 127 9.97 -4.11 -5.02
CA THR A 127 9.40 -3.01 -4.22
C THR A 127 7.89 -3.14 -4.12
N LYS A 128 7.32 -2.86 -2.94
CA LYS A 128 5.87 -2.91 -2.73
C LYS A 128 5.35 -1.76 -1.90
N GLY A 129 4.12 -1.36 -2.18
CA GLY A 129 3.33 -0.56 -1.25
C GLY A 129 2.99 -1.36 0.01
N PHE A 130 2.33 -2.51 -0.18
CA PHE A 130 1.89 -3.37 0.92
C PHE A 130 2.19 -4.86 0.66
N GLN A 131 2.84 -5.51 1.62
CA GLN A 131 2.93 -6.96 1.75
C GLN A 131 2.07 -7.40 2.94
N ILE A 132 0.95 -8.05 2.65
CA ILE A 132 -0.02 -8.47 3.67
C ILE A 132 -0.08 -9.99 3.71
N GLY A 133 0.68 -10.60 4.62
CA GLY A 133 0.60 -12.01 4.93
C GLY A 133 -0.06 -12.26 6.27
N ASP A 134 -0.97 -13.23 6.34
CA ASP A 134 -1.50 -13.79 7.59
C ASP A 134 -2.07 -12.71 8.54
N ALA A 135 -2.99 -11.88 8.04
CA ALA A 135 -3.53 -10.70 8.73
C ALA A 135 -5.03 -10.52 8.47
N TYR A 136 -5.77 -9.80 9.31
CA TYR A 136 -7.19 -9.59 9.06
C TYR A 136 -7.75 -8.28 9.59
N ASN A 137 -8.90 -7.86 9.08
CA ASN A 137 -9.55 -6.60 9.45
C ASN A 137 -8.60 -5.38 9.33
N LEU A 138 -8.05 -5.19 8.13
CA LEU A 138 -7.20 -4.04 7.81
C LEU A 138 -7.96 -3.06 6.92
N ASN A 139 -7.91 -1.78 7.27
CA ASN A 139 -8.54 -0.71 6.50
C ASN A 139 -7.48 0.22 5.94
N ILE A 140 -7.29 0.19 4.62
CA ILE A 140 -6.32 0.99 3.86
C ILE A 140 -7.10 2.07 3.11
N ILE A 141 -7.04 3.29 3.63
CA ILE A 141 -7.91 4.41 3.25
C ILE A 141 -7.07 5.64 2.87
N ASN A 142 -7.44 6.36 1.80
CA ASN A 142 -6.81 7.64 1.42
C ASN A 142 -5.27 7.58 1.22
N ASN A 143 -4.67 6.40 1.01
CA ASN A 143 -3.23 6.29 0.87
C ASN A 143 -2.79 6.56 -0.57
N ILE A 144 -1.60 7.10 -0.71
CA ILE A 144 -0.90 7.25 -1.98
C ILE A 144 0.23 6.23 -2.01
N VAL A 145 0.25 5.41 -3.05
CA VAL A 145 1.30 4.41 -3.26
C VAL A 145 1.80 4.53 -4.69
N HIS A 146 3.03 5.00 -4.84
CA HIS A 146 3.81 4.95 -6.07
C HIS A 146 4.93 3.93 -5.89
N ALA A 147 4.78 2.76 -6.51
CA ALA A 147 5.68 1.63 -6.35
C ALA A 147 5.63 0.71 -7.57
N LYS A 148 6.52 -0.27 -7.63
CA LYS A 148 6.47 -1.31 -8.67
C LYS A 148 5.29 -2.25 -8.48
N LEU A 149 5.05 -2.74 -7.27
CA LEU A 149 3.89 -3.55 -6.94
C LEU A 149 3.04 -2.87 -5.87
N MET A 150 1.75 -2.66 -6.13
CA MET A 150 0.91 -1.92 -5.20
C MET A 150 0.69 -2.71 -3.91
N VAL A 151 0.13 -3.91 -4.03
CA VAL A 151 -0.23 -4.75 -2.89
C VAL A 151 -0.11 -6.21 -3.28
N ILE A 152 0.45 -7.01 -2.38
CA ILE A 152 0.31 -8.47 -2.43
C ILE A 152 -0.31 -8.94 -1.13
N ILE A 153 -1.29 -9.83 -1.26
CA ILE A 153 -2.02 -10.40 -0.13
C ILE A 153 -1.85 -11.91 -0.20
N ASN A 154 -1.52 -12.54 0.92
CA ASN A 154 -1.36 -13.98 0.98
C ASN A 154 -1.84 -14.55 2.32
N SER A 155 -2.20 -15.83 2.30
CA SER A 155 -2.56 -16.62 3.48
C SER A 155 -1.76 -17.91 3.48
N THR A 156 -0.83 -18.04 4.43
CA THR A 156 0.11 -19.17 4.53
C THR A 156 -0.04 -19.91 5.84
N ASN A 157 -0.04 -19.21 6.97
CA ASN A 157 -0.09 -19.82 8.30
C ASN A 157 -1.46 -19.66 8.95
N ILE A 158 -2.13 -18.54 8.67
CA ILE A 158 -3.53 -18.32 9.05
C ILE A 158 -4.28 -17.73 7.86
N GLN A 159 -5.60 -17.64 8.00
CA GLN A 159 -6.43 -17.03 6.98
C GLN A 159 -6.27 -15.50 6.99
N THR A 160 -5.97 -14.92 5.84
CA THR A 160 -6.03 -13.48 5.62
C THR A 160 -7.42 -13.09 5.12
N HIS A 161 -8.13 -12.23 5.83
CA HIS A 161 -9.49 -11.83 5.46
C HIS A 161 -9.87 -10.44 5.94
N ASP A 162 -10.98 -9.90 5.44
CA ASP A 162 -11.51 -8.58 5.82
C ASP A 162 -10.51 -7.46 5.54
N ILE A 163 -9.98 -7.41 4.32
CA ILE A 163 -9.04 -6.37 3.90
C ILE A 163 -9.75 -5.38 2.99
N THR A 164 -9.70 -4.10 3.36
CA THR A 164 -10.46 -3.03 2.72
C THR A 164 -9.52 -1.98 2.15
N PHE A 165 -9.69 -1.64 0.87
CA PHE A 165 -8.99 -0.58 0.15
C PHE A 165 -10.02 0.44 -0.37
N LEU A 166 -10.08 1.61 0.26
CA LEU A 166 -11.01 2.67 -0.10
C LEU A 166 -10.26 3.96 -0.43
N HIS A 167 -10.61 4.60 -1.55
CA HIS A 167 -10.08 5.92 -1.85
C HIS A 167 -8.55 6.00 -1.86
N ASN A 168 -7.83 4.97 -2.32
CA ASN A 168 -6.38 5.04 -2.47
C ASN A 168 -6.02 5.45 -3.90
N THR A 169 -4.84 6.05 -4.06
CA THR A 169 -4.24 6.33 -5.37
C THR A 169 -3.01 5.43 -5.54
N PHE A 170 -3.16 4.41 -6.38
CA PHE A 170 -2.15 3.41 -6.71
C PHE A 170 -1.54 3.70 -8.09
N VAL A 171 -0.23 3.96 -8.11
CA VAL A 171 0.49 4.46 -9.28
C VAL A 171 1.70 3.58 -9.56
N GLY A 172 1.77 3.00 -10.75
CA GLY A 172 2.94 2.27 -11.23
C GLY A 172 3.84 3.11 -12.13
N TYR A 173 4.82 2.44 -12.74
CA TYR A 173 5.74 3.02 -13.71
C TYR A 173 5.31 2.67 -15.14
N PRO A 174 5.04 3.67 -16.01
CA PRO A 174 4.46 3.46 -17.34
C PRO A 174 5.33 2.70 -18.33
N GLU A 175 6.63 2.58 -18.06
CA GLU A 175 7.59 1.88 -18.92
C GLU A 175 8.13 0.60 -18.28
N ASP A 176 7.65 0.24 -17.09
CA ASP A 176 8.06 -0.97 -16.40
C ASP A 176 6.97 -2.04 -16.47
N GLN A 177 7.25 -3.10 -17.25
CA GLN A 177 6.40 -4.30 -17.35
C GLN A 177 6.21 -5.05 -16.03
N PHE A 178 6.89 -4.64 -14.96
CA PHE A 178 6.72 -5.15 -13.62
C PHE A 178 5.91 -4.24 -12.70
N SER A 179 5.23 -3.23 -13.26
CA SER A 179 4.24 -2.41 -12.56
C SER A 179 2.93 -3.16 -12.31
N TRP A 180 2.75 -3.72 -11.12
CA TRP A 180 1.63 -4.58 -10.74
C TRP A 180 0.63 -3.85 -9.86
N GLY A 181 -0.66 -4.15 -10.04
CA GLY A 181 -1.73 -3.75 -9.13
C GLY A 181 -1.77 -4.59 -7.85
N ILE A 182 -2.98 -4.94 -7.41
CA ILE A 182 -3.23 -5.77 -6.22
C ILE A 182 -3.23 -7.25 -6.64
N ASP A 183 -2.33 -8.05 -6.06
CA ASP A 183 -2.26 -9.49 -6.29
C ASP A 183 -2.70 -10.28 -5.06
N ILE A 184 -3.87 -10.91 -5.17
CA ILE A 184 -4.55 -11.65 -4.11
C ILE A 184 -4.27 -13.13 -4.29
N GLN A 185 -3.37 -13.65 -3.46
CA GLN A 185 -2.90 -15.02 -3.46
C GLN A 185 -3.52 -15.83 -2.33
N SER A 186 -3.39 -17.15 -2.38
CA SER A 186 -3.83 -18.08 -1.34
C SER A 186 -2.87 -19.26 -1.37
N THR A 187 -1.98 -19.36 -0.39
CA THR A 187 -0.97 -20.43 -0.37
C THR A 187 -1.54 -21.68 0.27
N ASN A 188 -1.86 -21.62 1.58
CA ASN A 188 -2.41 -22.76 2.33
C ASN A 188 -3.86 -22.52 2.79
N PHE A 189 -4.25 -21.25 2.92
CA PHE A 189 -5.60 -20.84 3.30
C PHE A 189 -6.18 -19.92 2.24
N VAL A 190 -7.50 -19.82 2.18
CA VAL A 190 -8.19 -18.93 1.24
C VAL A 190 -8.13 -17.50 1.77
N THR A 191 -7.47 -16.61 1.03
CA THR A 191 -7.60 -15.16 1.25
C THR A 191 -8.98 -14.72 0.80
N THR A 192 -9.77 -14.07 1.66
CA THR A 192 -11.20 -13.80 1.37
C THR A 192 -11.72 -12.52 2.00
N ASN A 193 -12.95 -12.15 1.65
CA ASN A 193 -13.62 -10.92 2.07
C ASN A 193 -12.76 -9.67 1.85
N ILE A 194 -12.41 -9.43 0.59
CA ILE A 194 -11.62 -8.29 0.17
C ILE A 194 -12.55 -7.24 -0.44
N ARG A 195 -12.41 -5.98 -0.03
CA ARG A 195 -13.18 -4.85 -0.57
C ARG A 195 -12.23 -3.84 -1.22
N ILE A 196 -12.48 -3.48 -2.49
CA ILE A 196 -11.63 -2.56 -3.28
C ILE A 196 -12.54 -1.57 -4.03
N GLN A 197 -12.77 -0.39 -3.46
CA GLN A 197 -13.67 0.60 -4.07
C GLN A 197 -13.12 2.01 -4.03
N ASN A 198 -13.53 2.83 -5.01
CA ASN A 198 -13.13 4.24 -5.11
C ASN A 198 -11.61 4.43 -5.18
N ASN A 199 -10.83 3.46 -5.68
CA ASN A 199 -9.38 3.63 -5.83
C ASN A 199 -9.02 4.04 -7.27
N ILE A 200 -7.95 4.82 -7.42
CA ILE A 200 -7.28 5.01 -8.72
C ILE A 200 -6.20 3.95 -8.86
N PHE A 201 -6.16 3.29 -10.02
CA PHE A 201 -5.07 2.42 -10.48
C PHE A 201 -4.54 2.99 -11.79
N ALA A 202 -3.35 3.60 -11.76
CA ALA A 202 -2.70 4.14 -12.95
C ALA A 202 -1.39 3.40 -13.24
N TYR A 203 -1.17 3.04 -14.51
CA TYR A 203 0.08 2.46 -15.02
C TYR A 203 0.42 1.05 -14.48
N GLN A 204 -0.55 0.13 -14.48
CA GLN A 204 -0.30 -1.29 -14.22
C GLN A 204 0.07 -2.00 -15.53
N GLU A 205 1.35 -1.89 -15.89
CA GLU A 205 1.92 -2.36 -17.16
C GLU A 205 2.31 -3.85 -17.17
N ASN A 206 1.86 -4.62 -16.17
CA ASN A 206 2.24 -6.01 -15.97
C ASN A 206 1.58 -7.06 -16.86
N GLY A 207 0.63 -6.67 -17.71
CA GLY A 207 -0.14 -7.64 -18.49
C GLY A 207 -1.23 -8.38 -17.69
N VAL A 208 -1.44 -8.05 -16.42
CA VAL A 208 -2.43 -8.72 -15.55
C VAL A 208 -3.50 -7.73 -15.05
N GLY A 209 -3.15 -6.45 -14.96
CA GLY A 209 -4.04 -5.34 -14.63
C GLY A 209 -4.04 -4.91 -13.15
N SER A 210 -5.07 -4.16 -12.76
CA SER A 210 -5.21 -3.52 -11.44
C SER A 210 -5.49 -4.50 -10.30
N ILE A 211 -6.22 -5.59 -10.55
CA ILE A 211 -6.58 -6.58 -9.53
C ILE A 211 -6.41 -7.98 -10.13
N LYS A 212 -5.60 -8.81 -9.48
CA LYS A 212 -5.45 -10.23 -9.77
C LYS A 212 -5.95 -11.06 -8.59
N VAL A 213 -6.93 -11.91 -8.83
CA VAL A 213 -7.37 -12.93 -7.86
C VAL A 213 -6.87 -14.30 -8.33
N ARG A 214 -6.07 -14.98 -7.50
CA ARG A 214 -5.49 -16.29 -7.86
C ARG A 214 -6.31 -17.50 -7.40
N ASN A 215 -7.24 -17.31 -6.47
CA ASN A 215 -8.12 -18.36 -5.95
C ASN A 215 -9.59 -17.99 -6.16
N THR A 216 -10.36 -18.86 -6.80
CA THR A 216 -11.78 -18.60 -7.11
C THR A 216 -12.70 -18.63 -5.89
N ALA A 217 -12.24 -19.15 -4.74
CA ALA A 217 -12.97 -19.11 -3.48
C ALA A 217 -12.87 -17.75 -2.76
N THR A 218 -12.02 -16.84 -3.23
CA THR A 218 -11.90 -15.47 -2.69
C THR A 218 -13.20 -14.69 -2.94
N ILE A 219 -13.81 -14.20 -1.88
CA ILE A 219 -14.91 -13.23 -1.97
C ILE A 219 -14.30 -11.85 -2.17
N LEU A 220 -14.62 -11.21 -3.30
CA LEU A 220 -14.16 -9.88 -3.67
C LEU A 220 -15.36 -8.98 -3.95
N GLN A 221 -15.41 -7.82 -3.28
CA GLN A 221 -16.28 -6.71 -3.62
C GLN A 221 -15.43 -5.58 -4.21
N ALA A 222 -15.47 -5.43 -5.54
CA ALA A 222 -14.79 -4.35 -6.24
C ALA A 222 -15.77 -3.55 -7.11
N GLY A 223 -15.46 -2.27 -7.32
CA GLY A 223 -16.25 -1.37 -8.16
C GLY A 223 -15.95 0.09 -7.87
N TYR A 224 -16.39 0.98 -8.75
CA TYR A 224 -16.13 2.42 -8.67
C TYR A 224 -14.64 2.75 -8.61
N ASN A 225 -13.77 1.96 -9.23
CA ASN A 225 -12.35 2.26 -9.35
C ASN A 225 -12.06 2.98 -10.68
N CYS A 226 -11.06 3.84 -10.69
CA CYS A 226 -10.58 4.54 -11.89
C CYS A 226 -9.34 3.80 -12.38
N VAL A 227 -9.42 3.11 -13.52
CA VAL A 227 -8.33 2.26 -14.02
C VAL A 227 -7.79 2.84 -15.31
N PHE A 228 -6.50 3.17 -15.33
CA PHE A 228 -5.80 3.71 -16.48
C PHE A 228 -4.54 2.92 -16.78
N ARG A 229 -4.36 2.55 -18.05
CA ARG A 229 -3.19 1.79 -18.50
C ARG A 229 -2.94 0.52 -17.67
N ALA A 230 -3.96 -0.32 -17.58
CA ALA A 230 -3.85 -1.72 -17.20
C ALA A 230 -3.60 -2.56 -18.47
N THR A 231 -2.39 -2.54 -19.02
CA THR A 231 -2.11 -3.11 -20.34
C THR A 231 -2.04 -4.63 -20.34
N GLY A 232 -2.01 -5.25 -21.54
CA GLY A 232 -1.66 -6.66 -21.74
C GLY A 232 -2.71 -7.72 -21.37
N SER A 233 -3.99 -7.43 -21.58
CA SER A 233 -5.14 -8.31 -21.28
C SER A 233 -5.39 -8.49 -19.77
N PRO A 234 -5.94 -7.46 -19.11
CA PRO A 234 -6.32 -7.53 -17.71
C PRO A 234 -7.06 -8.83 -17.37
N SER A 235 -6.65 -9.46 -16.29
CA SER A 235 -7.23 -10.71 -15.82
C SER A 235 -8.68 -10.57 -15.34
N ARG A 236 -9.14 -9.33 -15.14
CA ARG A 236 -10.52 -8.95 -14.83
C ARG A 236 -10.96 -7.82 -15.75
N SER A 237 -12.23 -7.89 -16.17
CA SER A 237 -12.94 -6.77 -16.79
C SER A 237 -13.24 -5.69 -15.75
N ALA A 238 -13.68 -4.52 -16.23
CA ALA A 238 -14.25 -3.47 -15.40
C ALA A 238 -15.36 -4.02 -14.48
N ASP A 239 -15.36 -3.58 -13.24
CA ASP A 239 -16.42 -3.79 -12.28
C ASP A 239 -17.53 -2.74 -12.43
N VAL A 240 -18.63 -2.95 -11.70
CA VAL A 240 -19.74 -2.00 -11.65
C VAL A 240 -19.23 -0.64 -11.14
N GLY A 241 -19.54 0.42 -11.89
CA GLY A 241 -19.17 1.79 -11.55
C GLY A 241 -17.73 2.17 -11.89
N ASP A 242 -16.90 1.24 -12.38
CA ASP A 242 -15.51 1.57 -12.72
C ASP A 242 -15.43 2.60 -13.87
N VAL A 243 -14.53 3.56 -13.69
CA VAL A 243 -14.05 4.44 -14.76
C VAL A 243 -12.90 3.72 -15.46
N TRP A 244 -13.22 2.98 -16.51
CA TRP A 244 -12.29 2.03 -17.13
C TRP A 244 -11.55 2.57 -18.36
N ASN A 245 -10.23 2.39 -18.36
CA ASN A 245 -9.31 2.81 -19.41
C ASN A 245 -9.44 4.30 -19.77
N LYS A 246 -9.53 5.15 -18.75
CA LYS A 246 -9.58 6.61 -18.87
C LYS A 246 -8.51 7.23 -18.00
N ASP A 247 -7.81 8.22 -18.55
CA ASP A 247 -6.74 8.93 -17.85
C ASP A 247 -7.31 9.68 -16.63
N PRO A 248 -6.75 9.52 -15.42
CA PRO A 248 -7.18 10.27 -14.24
C PRO A 248 -6.89 11.77 -14.34
N LEU A 249 -6.06 12.18 -15.31
CA LEU A 249 -5.62 13.57 -15.48
C LEU A 249 -5.00 14.12 -14.19
N PHE A 250 -3.96 13.45 -13.69
CA PHE A 250 -3.18 13.94 -12.57
C PHE A 250 -2.60 15.34 -12.86
N ALA A 251 -2.56 16.20 -11.85
CA ALA A 251 -2.03 17.55 -11.94
C ALA A 251 -0.57 17.55 -12.42
N ASN A 252 0.28 16.69 -11.81
CA ASN A 252 1.63 16.46 -12.30
C ASN A 252 2.23 15.12 -11.81
N TYR A 253 2.11 14.08 -12.65
CA TYR A 253 2.70 12.77 -12.39
C TYR A 253 4.21 12.82 -12.12
N SER A 254 4.98 13.67 -12.82
CA SER A 254 6.45 13.66 -12.78
C SER A 254 7.05 14.08 -11.43
N ILE A 255 6.26 14.75 -10.59
CA ILE A 255 6.64 15.19 -9.25
C ILE A 255 5.77 14.56 -8.17
N ASN A 256 5.02 13.50 -8.49
CA ASN A 256 4.08 12.81 -7.60
C ASN A 256 2.91 13.68 -7.10
N ASP A 257 2.48 14.69 -7.89
CA ASP A 257 1.25 15.44 -7.62
C ASP A 257 0.07 14.75 -8.31
N PHE A 258 -0.62 13.93 -7.52
CA PHE A 258 -1.74 13.10 -8.00
C PHE A 258 -3.11 13.71 -7.74
N HIS A 259 -3.20 15.02 -7.44
CA HIS A 259 -4.47 15.74 -7.49
C HIS A 259 -5.08 15.63 -8.89
N LEU A 260 -6.41 15.67 -8.98
CA LEU A 260 -7.12 15.57 -10.25
C LEU A 260 -7.26 16.95 -10.90
N GLN A 261 -7.06 17.04 -12.22
CA GLN A 261 -7.44 18.21 -12.99
C GLN A 261 -8.96 18.29 -13.15
N ALA A 262 -9.50 19.51 -13.34
CA ALA A 262 -10.93 19.81 -13.32
C ALA A 262 -11.82 19.02 -14.32
N ASN A 263 -11.24 18.42 -15.35
CA ASN A 263 -11.95 17.59 -16.33
C ASN A 263 -11.65 16.09 -16.19
N SER A 264 -11.10 15.68 -15.05
CA SER A 264 -10.82 14.28 -14.76
C SER A 264 -12.11 13.46 -14.78
N PRO A 265 -12.10 12.28 -15.43
CA PRO A 265 -13.24 11.36 -15.42
C PRO A 265 -13.42 10.67 -14.06
N CYS A 266 -12.44 10.79 -13.15
CA CYS A 266 -12.53 10.23 -11.81
C CYS A 266 -13.27 11.17 -10.83
N ILE A 267 -13.57 12.42 -11.23
CA ILE A 267 -14.32 13.39 -10.41
C ILE A 267 -15.81 13.03 -10.37
N ASP A 268 -16.43 13.15 -9.19
CA ASP A 268 -17.85 12.84 -8.91
C ASP A 268 -18.29 11.40 -9.33
N ALA A 269 -17.33 10.50 -9.58
CA ALA A 269 -17.59 9.18 -10.15
C ALA A 269 -17.61 8.04 -9.11
N GLY A 270 -17.26 8.35 -7.87
CA GLY A 270 -17.19 7.41 -6.75
C GLY A 270 -18.54 7.10 -6.12
N SER A 271 -18.51 6.18 -5.16
CA SER A 271 -19.68 5.77 -4.36
C SER A 271 -19.57 6.21 -2.90
N ASP A 272 -20.69 6.39 -2.19
CA ASP A 272 -20.62 6.63 -0.73
C ASP A 272 -20.21 5.34 0.00
N VAL A 273 -18.95 5.30 0.43
CA VAL A 273 -18.37 4.21 1.21
C VAL A 273 -18.12 4.61 2.67
N GLY A 274 -18.66 5.74 3.11
CA GLY A 274 -18.60 6.19 4.51
C GLY A 274 -17.35 6.99 4.89
N ILE A 275 -16.41 7.22 3.97
CA ILE A 275 -15.21 8.04 4.21
C ILE A 275 -15.57 9.53 4.06
N LYS A 276 -15.19 10.35 5.05
CA LYS A 276 -15.64 11.75 5.15
C LYS A 276 -14.55 12.77 4.88
N VAL A 277 -13.29 12.36 4.99
CA VAL A 277 -12.11 13.22 4.85
C VAL A 277 -11.18 12.59 3.81
N ASP A 278 -10.57 13.41 2.96
CA ASP A 278 -9.60 12.98 1.95
C ASP A 278 -8.15 13.02 2.50
N HIS A 279 -7.18 12.74 1.63
CA HIS A 279 -5.75 12.75 1.98
C HIS A 279 -5.25 14.12 2.48
N ASP A 280 -5.83 15.21 2.01
CA ASP A 280 -5.45 16.59 2.37
C ASP A 280 -6.15 17.08 3.65
N GLY A 281 -6.99 16.25 4.27
CA GLY A 281 -7.80 16.64 5.41
C GLY A 281 -9.06 17.44 5.03
N GLY A 282 -9.36 17.56 3.74
CA GLY A 282 -10.58 18.17 3.20
C GLY A 282 -11.78 17.26 3.34
N VAL A 283 -12.99 17.84 3.36
CA VAL A 283 -14.23 17.05 3.34
C VAL A 283 -14.42 16.42 1.97
N ARG A 284 -14.81 15.14 1.90
CA ARG A 284 -15.00 14.45 0.62
C ARG A 284 -16.28 14.77 -0.13
N LEU A 285 -17.40 15.07 0.52
CA LEU A 285 -18.58 15.41 -0.30
C LEU A 285 -18.50 16.88 -0.73
N LEU A 286 -17.78 17.13 -1.82
CA LEU A 286 -17.73 18.39 -2.54
C LEU A 286 -18.32 18.16 -3.93
N GLY A 287 -19.25 19.02 -4.35
CA GLY A 287 -19.88 18.87 -5.66
C GLY A 287 -21.04 17.86 -5.67
N ALA A 288 -21.09 17.02 -6.71
CA ALA A 288 -22.26 16.19 -7.03
C ALA A 288 -22.11 14.72 -6.57
N GLY A 289 -20.89 14.27 -6.31
CA GLY A 289 -20.53 12.92 -5.92
C GLY A 289 -19.25 12.90 -5.08
N TYR A 290 -18.67 11.71 -4.97
CA TYR A 290 -17.35 11.53 -4.36
C TYR A 290 -16.34 11.32 -5.48
N ASP A 291 -15.15 11.86 -5.34
CA ASP A 291 -14.05 11.57 -6.25
C ASP A 291 -13.47 10.18 -5.98
N ILE A 292 -13.07 9.51 -7.06
CA ILE A 292 -12.31 8.27 -6.99
C ILE A 292 -10.84 8.64 -6.75
N GLY A 293 -10.19 8.02 -5.76
CA GLY A 293 -8.79 8.26 -5.39
C GLY A 293 -8.60 8.93 -4.02
N ALA A 294 -7.34 9.20 -3.69
CA ALA A 294 -6.90 9.74 -2.38
C ALA A 294 -7.37 11.18 -2.10
N TYR A 295 -7.61 11.97 -3.15
CA TYR A 295 -7.99 13.36 -3.03
C TYR A 295 -9.47 13.58 -3.37
N GLU A 296 -10.04 14.64 -2.82
CA GLU A 296 -11.26 15.25 -3.31
C GLU A 296 -10.94 16.57 -4.02
N SER A 297 -11.39 16.72 -5.25
CA SER A 297 -11.23 17.95 -6.02
C SER A 297 -12.13 19.06 -5.49
N ARG A 298 -11.70 20.31 -5.71
CA ARG A 298 -12.38 21.53 -5.25
C ARG A 298 -12.78 22.42 -6.41
#